data_AF-C0GDW2-F1
#
_entry.id   AF-C0GDW2-F1
#
_cell.length_a   1.000
_cell.length_b   1.000
_cell.length_c   1.000
_cell.angle_alpha   90.00
_cell.angle_beta   90.00
_cell.angle_gamma   90.00
#
_symmetry.space_group_name_H-M   'P 1'
#
loop_
_entity.id
_entity.type
_entity.pdbx_description
1 polymer ?
#
loop_
_entity_poly.entity_id
_entity_poly.type
_entity_poly.pdbx_seq_one_letter_code
_entity_poly.pdbx_strand_id
1 'polypeptide(L)'
;MKIDESEKLVLILGGARSGKSKLAEEIALTSGEAVAYIATAPVYDQEMAHRVKLHKERRPDHWFTVEEPRDLTAALAAVPAETKTVLLDCLTLWLTNVLLADYDEDMPSEKIDGIEETIREELSRFCVAARKKNIRILMVANEVGCGIVPESRLGRLFRDIAGRANQQVAKEADAVYLAVAGYPLQVKGGA
;
A
#
# COMPACT_ATOMS: atom_id res chain seq x y z
N MET A 1 -5.37 -2.40 19.31
CA MET A 1 -3.97 -2.82 19.14
C MET A 1 -3.08 -1.68 19.57
N LYS A 2 -2.01 -1.91 20.36
CA LYS A 2 -0.99 -0.88 20.60
C LYS A 2 0.14 -1.14 19.64
N ILE A 3 0.16 -0.40 18.53
CA ILE A 3 1.36 -0.30 17.70
C ILE A 3 2.33 0.59 18.45
N ASP A 4 3.61 0.21 18.50
CA ASP A 4 4.63 1.04 19.13
C ASP A 4 4.72 2.38 18.36
N GLU A 5 4.58 3.50 19.07
CA GLU A 5 4.67 4.87 18.53
C GLU A 5 6.01 5.16 17.83
N SER A 6 7.05 4.37 18.13
CA SER A 6 8.35 4.45 17.47
C SER A 6 8.33 3.92 16.02
N GLU A 7 7.38 3.04 15.66
CA GLU A 7 7.28 2.45 14.33
C GLU A 7 6.79 3.51 13.32
N LYS A 8 7.68 3.95 12.43
CA LYS A 8 7.44 5.01 11.44
C LYS A 8 6.98 4.45 10.11
N LEU A 9 7.50 3.30 9.66
CA LEU A 9 7.00 2.62 8.45
C LEU A 9 6.42 1.27 8.85
N VAL A 10 5.11 1.12 8.72
CA VAL A 10 4.38 -0.10 9.05
C VAL A 10 3.73 -0.66 7.79
N LEU A 11 4.05 -1.91 7.47
CA LEU A 11 3.43 -2.64 6.38
C LEU A 11 2.32 -3.55 6.92
N ILE A 12 1.11 -3.44 6.38
CA ILE A 12 -0.05 -4.23 6.77
C ILE A 12 -0.48 -5.06 5.56
N LEU A 13 -0.12 -6.34 5.59
CA LEU A 13 -0.41 -7.35 4.57
C LEU A 13 -1.70 -8.11 4.90
N GLY A 14 -2.23 -8.83 3.91
CA GLY A 14 -3.29 -9.80 4.13
C GLY A 14 -4.11 -10.09 2.89
N GLY A 15 -4.83 -11.21 2.91
CA GLY A 15 -5.70 -11.62 1.81
C GLY A 15 -6.84 -10.63 1.52
N ALA A 16 -7.56 -10.87 0.44
CA ALA A 16 -8.79 -10.12 0.14
C ALA A 16 -9.78 -10.25 1.31
N ARG A 17 -10.40 -9.13 1.69
CA ARG A 17 -11.39 -9.06 2.80
C ARG A 17 -10.86 -9.52 4.17
N SER A 18 -9.54 -9.57 4.38
CA SER A 18 -8.96 -9.98 5.67
C SER A 18 -9.06 -8.94 6.80
N GLY A 19 -9.56 -7.73 6.50
CA GLY A 19 -9.67 -6.63 7.47
C GLY A 19 -8.46 -5.69 7.54
N LYS A 20 -7.42 -5.87 6.72
CA LYS A 20 -6.20 -5.02 6.74
C LYS A 20 -6.44 -3.51 6.63
N SER A 21 -7.32 -3.05 5.74
CA SER A 21 -7.64 -1.62 5.62
C SER A 21 -8.31 -1.09 6.88
N LYS A 22 -9.25 -1.86 7.46
CA LYS A 22 -9.89 -1.49 8.72
C LYS A 22 -8.87 -1.42 9.86
N LEU A 23 -7.92 -2.36 9.92
CA LEU A 23 -6.83 -2.29 10.90
C LEU A 23 -5.97 -1.03 10.70
N ALA A 24 -5.60 -0.70 9.47
CA ALA A 24 -4.87 0.52 9.14
C ALA A 24 -5.63 1.80 9.55
N GLU A 25 -6.93 1.85 9.23
CA GLU A 25 -7.84 2.94 9.58
C GLU A 25 -7.94 3.09 11.11
N GLU A 26 -8.11 2.00 11.86
CA GLU A 26 -8.17 2.01 13.33
C GLU A 26 -6.85 2.52 13.95
N ILE A 27 -5.70 2.08 13.45
CA ILE A 27 -4.39 2.57 13.91
C ILE A 27 -4.29 4.08 13.72
N ALA A 28 -4.59 4.56 12.51
CA ALA A 28 -4.53 5.99 12.18
C ALA A 28 -5.52 6.83 13.01
N LEU A 29 -6.71 6.30 13.31
CA LEU A 29 -7.69 6.95 14.18
C LEU A 29 -7.20 7.05 15.63
N THR A 30 -6.57 5.99 16.15
CA THR A 30 -6.14 5.95 17.55
C THR A 30 -4.99 6.89 17.88
N SER A 31 -4.25 7.40 16.89
CA SER A 31 -3.18 8.38 17.13
C SER A 31 -3.74 9.75 17.55
N GLY A 32 -4.95 10.10 17.12
CA GLY A 32 -5.55 11.42 17.34
C GLY A 32 -4.82 12.57 16.63
N GLU A 33 -3.91 12.26 15.70
CA GLU A 33 -3.09 13.22 14.98
C GLU A 33 -3.67 13.61 13.61
N ALA A 34 -3.06 14.58 12.94
CA ALA A 34 -3.40 14.91 11.56
C ALA A 34 -3.06 13.74 10.62
N VAL A 35 -4.08 13.18 9.97
CA VAL A 35 -3.96 12.04 9.05
C VAL A 35 -4.17 12.49 7.60
N ALA A 36 -3.30 12.02 6.71
CA ALA A 36 -3.51 12.05 5.28
C ALA A 36 -3.71 10.63 4.72
N TYR A 37 -4.54 10.51 3.70
CA TYR A 37 -4.84 9.27 3.01
C TYR A 37 -4.35 9.35 1.57
N ILE A 38 -3.53 8.40 1.13
CA ILE A 38 -3.12 8.26 -0.27
C ILE A 38 -3.93 7.11 -0.87
N ALA A 39 -4.86 7.47 -1.75
CA ALA A 39 -5.69 6.54 -2.49
C ALA A 39 -5.05 6.23 -3.84
N THR A 40 -4.68 4.97 -4.05
CA THR A 40 -4.07 4.51 -5.31
C THR A 40 -5.08 3.80 -6.21
N ALA A 41 -6.33 3.67 -5.77
CA ALA A 41 -7.38 2.96 -6.47
C ALA A 41 -8.14 3.90 -7.43
N PRO A 42 -7.93 3.82 -8.75
CA PRO A 42 -8.77 4.54 -9.70
C PRO A 42 -10.15 3.88 -9.80
N VAL A 43 -11.22 4.67 -9.66
CA VAL A 43 -12.60 4.15 -9.71
C VAL A 43 -13.04 3.93 -11.16
N TYR A 44 -12.92 2.70 -11.65
CA TYR A 44 -13.30 2.35 -13.03
C TYR A 44 -14.64 1.60 -13.14
N ASP A 45 -15.12 0.98 -12.05
CA ASP A 45 -16.35 0.19 -12.04
C ASP A 45 -17.21 0.46 -10.80
N GLN A 46 -18.46 -0.04 -10.83
CA GLN A 46 -19.43 0.16 -9.73
C GLN A 46 -19.05 -0.61 -8.45
N GLU A 47 -18.35 -1.74 -8.54
CA GLU A 47 -17.88 -2.47 -7.36
C GLU A 47 -16.83 -1.64 -6.62
N MET A 48 -15.87 -1.09 -7.36
CA MET A 48 -14.82 -0.23 -6.83
C MET A 48 -15.40 1.09 -6.32
N ALA A 49 -16.40 1.66 -7.00
CA ALA A 49 -17.12 2.84 -6.52
C ALA A 49 -17.80 2.57 -5.17
N HIS A 50 -18.49 1.41 -5.04
CA HIS A 50 -19.12 1.02 -3.79
C HIS A 50 -18.08 0.77 -2.67
N ARG A 51 -16.96 0.13 -2.99
CA ARG A 51 -15.85 -0.06 -2.05
C ARG A 51 -15.29 1.29 -1.59
N VAL A 52 -14.98 2.21 -2.52
CA VAL A 52 -14.46 3.54 -2.20
C VAL A 52 -15.46 4.32 -1.35
N LYS A 53 -16.77 4.23 -1.63
CA LYS A 53 -17.82 4.81 -0.79
C LYS A 53 -17.74 4.27 0.64
N LEU A 54 -17.71 2.96 0.83
CA LEU A 54 -17.59 2.35 2.16
C LEU A 54 -16.29 2.77 2.89
N HIS A 55 -15.18 2.94 2.17
CA HIS A 55 -13.95 3.48 2.76
C HIS A 55 -14.10 4.95 3.14
N LYS A 56 -14.73 5.79 2.29
CA LYS A 56 -14.97 7.20 2.60
C LYS A 56 -15.87 7.34 3.85
N GLU A 57 -16.94 6.56 3.95
CA GLU A 57 -17.85 6.56 5.11
C GLU A 57 -17.21 6.13 6.44
N ARG A 58 -16.16 5.29 6.40
CA ARG A 58 -15.44 4.87 7.61
C ARG A 58 -14.42 5.89 8.11
N ARG A 59 -14.03 6.84 7.26
CA ARG A 59 -12.98 7.82 7.57
C ARG A 59 -13.62 9.14 7.99
N PRO A 60 -13.02 9.88 8.95
CA PRO A 60 -13.47 11.21 9.29
C PRO A 60 -13.31 12.17 8.09
N ASP A 61 -14.28 13.07 7.90
CA ASP A 61 -14.25 14.06 6.81
C ASP A 61 -13.05 15.03 6.88
N HIS A 62 -12.41 15.15 8.04
CA HIS A 62 -11.25 16.02 8.24
C HIS A 62 -9.93 15.41 7.75
N TRP A 63 -9.91 14.14 7.31
CA TRP A 63 -8.70 13.53 6.76
C TRP A 63 -8.39 14.11 5.38
N PHE A 64 -7.17 14.59 5.21
CA PHE A 64 -6.70 15.03 3.90
C PHE A 64 -6.57 13.83 2.97
N THR A 65 -7.04 13.91 1.73
CA THR A 65 -6.96 12.80 0.77
C THR A 65 -6.23 13.24 -0.49
N VAL A 66 -5.25 12.44 -0.92
CA VAL A 66 -4.59 12.53 -2.21
C VAL A 66 -4.98 11.31 -3.02
N GLU A 67 -5.61 11.51 -4.18
CA GLU A 67 -5.86 10.46 -5.16
C GLU A 67 -4.72 10.47 -6.17
N GLU A 68 -3.81 9.49 -6.08
CA GLU A 68 -2.62 9.40 -6.95
C GLU A 68 -2.33 7.93 -7.29
N PRO A 69 -2.65 7.51 -8.53
CA PRO A 69 -2.56 6.10 -8.92
C PRO A 69 -1.15 5.62 -9.25
N ARG A 70 -0.16 6.50 -9.50
CA ARG A 70 1.13 6.13 -10.09
C ARG A 70 2.36 6.76 -9.43
N ASP A 71 2.31 8.02 -8.97
CA ASP A 71 3.47 8.71 -8.38
C ASP A 71 3.35 8.83 -6.86
N LEU A 72 3.75 7.77 -6.14
CA LEU A 72 3.64 7.72 -4.68
C LEU A 72 4.48 8.80 -3.99
N THR A 73 5.65 9.10 -4.54
CA THR A 73 6.57 10.09 -3.99
C THR A 73 6.00 11.50 -4.12
N ALA A 74 5.37 11.83 -5.26
CA ALA A 74 4.65 13.09 -5.43
C ALA A 74 3.43 13.16 -4.51
N ALA A 75 2.66 12.07 -4.37
CA ALA A 75 1.54 12.00 -3.45
C ALA A 75 1.96 12.30 -2.00
N LEU A 76 3.09 11.71 -1.57
CA LEU A 76 3.67 11.95 -0.26
C LEU A 76 4.21 13.37 -0.11
N ALA A 77 4.70 13.99 -1.18
CA ALA A 77 5.12 15.39 -1.16
C ALA A 77 3.94 16.34 -0.97
N ALA A 78 2.78 16.02 -1.57
CA ALA A 78 1.56 16.82 -1.56
C ALA A 78 0.80 16.81 -0.22
N VAL A 79 1.08 15.87 0.70
CA VAL A 79 0.42 15.86 2.01
C VAL A 79 0.80 17.11 2.83
N PRO A 80 -0.13 17.69 3.62
CA PRO A 80 0.12 18.87 4.45
C PRO A 80 1.30 18.68 5.41
N ALA A 81 2.01 19.76 5.72
CA ALA A 81 3.22 19.71 6.56
C ALA A 81 2.93 19.30 8.02
N GLU A 82 1.72 19.57 8.49
CA GLU A 82 1.21 19.19 9.81
C GLU A 82 0.84 17.71 9.92
N THR A 83 0.74 16.99 8.79
CA THR A 83 0.43 15.55 8.74
C THR A 83 1.42 14.78 9.60
N LYS A 84 0.91 13.93 10.49
CA LYS A 84 1.73 13.05 11.33
C LYS A 84 1.63 11.59 10.93
N THR A 85 0.50 11.19 10.36
CA THR A 85 0.26 9.83 9.87
C THR A 85 -0.24 9.87 8.43
N VAL A 86 0.31 9.02 7.58
CA VAL A 86 -0.16 8.77 6.21
C VAL A 86 -0.62 7.33 6.12
N LEU A 87 -1.83 7.12 5.62
CA LEU A 87 -2.36 5.80 5.29
C LEU A 87 -2.38 5.66 3.76
N LEU A 88 -1.61 4.71 3.23
CA LEU A 88 -1.58 4.37 1.80
C LEU A 88 -2.38 3.08 1.58
N ASP A 89 -3.50 3.18 0.84
CA ASP A 89 -4.35 2.03 0.50
C ASP A 89 -4.64 2.03 -1.03
N CYS A 90 -4.08 1.10 -1.80
CA CYS A 90 -3.05 0.13 -1.40
C CYS A 90 -1.90 0.03 -2.41
N LEU A 91 -0.77 -0.45 -1.91
CA LEU A 91 0.41 -0.77 -2.71
C LEU A 91 0.06 -1.71 -3.88
N THR A 92 -0.82 -2.68 -3.65
CA THR A 92 -1.21 -3.66 -4.68
C THR A 92 -1.96 -3.04 -5.86
N LEU A 93 -2.84 -2.06 -5.60
CA LEU A 93 -3.51 -1.34 -6.69
C LEU A 93 -2.57 -0.37 -7.40
N TRP A 94 -1.64 0.25 -6.66
CA TRP A 94 -0.58 1.04 -7.29
C TRP A 94 0.27 0.19 -8.24
N LEU A 95 0.72 -1.00 -7.81
CA LEU A 95 1.44 -1.95 -8.65
C LEU A 95 0.63 -2.33 -9.90
N THR A 96 -0.67 -2.51 -9.75
CA THR A 96 -1.58 -2.80 -10.87
C THR A 96 -1.57 -1.65 -11.87
N ASN A 97 -1.70 -0.40 -11.40
CA ASN A 97 -1.72 0.78 -12.27
C ASN A 97 -0.40 0.98 -13.01
N VAL A 98 0.74 0.76 -12.33
CA VAL A 98 2.06 0.88 -12.94
C VAL A 98 2.27 -0.22 -13.97
N LEU A 99 1.95 -1.46 -13.64
CA LEU A 99 2.11 -2.59 -14.56
C LEU A 99 1.21 -2.44 -15.80
N LEU A 100 -0.07 -2.13 -15.61
CA LEU A 100 -1.05 -2.08 -16.70
C LEU A 100 -0.94 -0.83 -17.59
N ALA A 101 -0.17 0.19 -17.19
CA ALA A 101 -0.02 1.41 -17.99
C ALA A 101 0.54 1.10 -19.40
N ASP A 102 1.49 0.17 -19.48
CA ASP A 102 2.19 -0.17 -20.71
C ASP A 102 2.15 -1.68 -21.03
N TYR A 103 1.37 -2.47 -20.27
CA TYR A 103 1.33 -3.92 -20.43
C TYR A 103 0.77 -4.36 -21.79
N ASP A 104 1.45 -5.35 -22.39
CA ASP A 104 1.03 -6.06 -23.59
C ASP A 104 1.31 -7.57 -23.39
N GLU A 105 0.42 -8.44 -23.90
CA GLU A 105 0.53 -9.90 -23.72
C GLU A 105 1.81 -10.45 -24.35
N ASP A 106 2.30 -9.84 -25.44
CA ASP A 106 3.49 -10.23 -26.19
C ASP A 106 4.74 -9.41 -25.78
N MET A 107 4.65 -8.66 -24.68
CA MET A 107 5.76 -7.85 -24.18
C MET A 107 7.02 -8.72 -23.93
N PRO A 108 8.21 -8.32 -24.40
CA PRO A 108 9.45 -9.04 -24.14
C PRO A 108 9.88 -8.87 -22.67
N SER A 109 10.64 -9.85 -22.15
CA SER A 109 11.07 -9.86 -20.74
C SER A 109 11.85 -8.62 -20.33
N GLU A 110 12.64 -8.04 -21.23
CA GLU A 110 13.44 -6.85 -20.96
C GLU A 110 12.58 -5.61 -20.65
N LYS A 111 11.39 -5.51 -21.27
CA LYS A 111 10.45 -4.43 -20.94
C LYS A 111 9.80 -4.65 -19.57
N ILE A 112 9.51 -5.90 -19.22
CA ILE A 112 9.00 -6.27 -17.90
C ILE A 112 10.03 -5.92 -16.82
N ASP A 113 11.30 -6.27 -17.04
CA ASP A 113 12.40 -5.93 -16.13
C ASP A 113 12.52 -4.40 -15.94
N GLY A 114 12.32 -3.61 -17.01
CA GLY A 114 12.28 -2.15 -16.92
C GLY A 114 11.12 -1.61 -16.08
N ILE A 115 9.94 -2.25 -16.13
CA ILE A 115 8.80 -1.90 -15.28
C ILE A 115 9.11 -2.24 -13.82
N GLU A 116 9.68 -3.42 -13.56
CA GLU A 116 10.07 -3.82 -12.20
C GLU A 116 11.15 -2.90 -11.60
N GLU A 117 12.10 -2.46 -12.42
CA GLU A 117 13.10 -1.48 -12.03
C GLU A 117 12.45 -0.13 -11.66
N THR A 118 11.50 0.35 -12.48
CA THR A 118 10.74 1.57 -12.19
C THR A 118 9.97 1.46 -10.87
N ILE A 119 9.32 0.31 -10.62
CA ILE A 119 8.64 0.01 -9.35
C ILE A 119 9.63 0.06 -8.18
N ARG A 120 10.79 -0.58 -8.34
CA ARG A 120 11.83 -0.66 -7.31
C ARG A 120 12.38 0.72 -6.96
N GLU A 121 12.68 1.54 -7.97
CA GLU A 121 13.16 2.91 -7.80
C GLU A 121 12.12 3.77 -7.10
N GLU A 122 10.85 3.69 -7.52
CA GLU A 122 9.78 4.48 -6.91
C GLU A 122 9.56 4.12 -5.44
N LEU A 123 9.52 2.83 -5.10
CA LEU A 123 9.43 2.39 -3.70
C LEU A 123 10.63 2.84 -2.87
N SER A 124 11.84 2.81 -3.44
CA SER A 124 13.04 3.31 -2.78
C SER A 124 12.92 4.81 -2.48
N ARG A 125 12.52 5.61 -3.47
CA ARG A 125 12.30 7.05 -3.31
C ARG A 125 11.23 7.35 -2.27
N PHE A 126 10.10 6.65 -2.32
CA PHE A 126 9.02 6.79 -1.37
C PHE A 126 9.49 6.48 0.07
N CYS A 127 10.17 5.35 0.29
CA CYS A 127 10.69 4.98 1.60
C CYS A 127 11.69 6.01 2.14
N VAL A 128 12.60 6.50 1.30
CA VAL A 128 13.54 7.57 1.68
C VAL A 128 12.81 8.86 2.05
N ALA A 129 11.81 9.27 1.25
CA ALA A 129 11.02 10.47 1.50
C ALA A 129 10.19 10.35 2.80
N ALA A 130 9.60 9.18 3.04
CA ALA A 130 8.86 8.87 4.27
C ALA A 130 9.76 9.01 5.51
N ARG A 131 10.95 8.42 5.47
CA ARG A 131 11.94 8.53 6.55
C ARG A 131 12.36 9.99 6.80
N LYS A 132 12.61 10.76 5.74
CA LYS A 132 12.98 12.18 5.85
C LYS A 132 11.89 13.05 6.45
N LYS A 133 10.61 12.80 6.14
CA LYS A 133 9.48 13.56 6.70
C LYS A 133 9.23 13.27 8.18
N ASN A 134 9.79 12.17 8.72
CA ASN A 134 9.61 11.74 10.11
C ASN A 134 8.13 11.56 10.53
N ILE A 135 7.29 11.22 9.56
CA ILE A 135 5.88 10.90 9.76
C ILE A 135 5.68 9.40 9.78
N ARG A 136 4.60 8.95 10.39
CA ARG A 136 4.18 7.55 10.35
C ARG A 136 3.53 7.24 9.01
N ILE A 137 3.91 6.14 8.39
CA ILE A 137 3.32 5.58 7.18
C ILE A 137 2.72 4.22 7.53
N LEU A 138 1.43 4.07 7.27
CA LEU A 138 0.71 2.81 7.29
C LEU A 138 0.47 2.39 5.85
N MET A 139 1.25 1.43 5.35
CA MET A 139 1.14 0.95 3.98
C MET A 139 0.33 -0.35 3.94
N VAL A 140 -0.79 -0.34 3.24
CA VAL A 140 -1.65 -1.51 3.05
C VAL A 140 -1.26 -2.21 1.76
N ALA A 141 -1.12 -3.53 1.80
CA ALA A 141 -0.95 -4.35 0.59
C ALA A 141 -1.65 -5.72 0.73
N ASN A 142 -1.98 -6.33 -0.40
CA ASN A 142 -2.49 -7.70 -0.44
C ASN A 142 -1.34 -8.71 -0.39
N GLU A 143 -1.58 -9.82 0.30
CA GLU A 143 -0.83 -11.06 0.08
C GLU A 143 -1.56 -11.86 -1.02
N VAL A 144 -0.84 -12.19 -2.11
CA VAL A 144 -1.40 -12.84 -3.31
C VAL A 144 -0.65 -14.11 -3.71
N GLY A 145 0.43 -14.47 -2.99
CA GLY A 145 1.30 -15.60 -3.28
C GLY A 145 0.92 -16.92 -2.61
N CYS A 146 -0.01 -16.92 -1.64
CA CYS A 146 -0.42 -18.12 -0.91
C CYS A 146 -1.48 -18.99 -1.63
N GLY A 147 -1.57 -18.89 -2.96
CA GLY A 147 -2.54 -19.60 -3.79
C GLY A 147 -1.89 -20.49 -4.85
N ILE A 148 -2.71 -20.96 -5.79
CA ILE A 148 -2.23 -21.71 -6.97
C ILE A 148 -1.53 -20.75 -7.94
N VAL A 149 -0.63 -21.28 -8.77
CA VAL A 149 -0.03 -20.53 -9.88
C VAL A 149 -1.13 -20.09 -10.87
N PRO A 150 -1.25 -18.78 -11.18
CA PRO A 150 -2.23 -18.33 -12.16
C PRO A 150 -2.00 -18.90 -13.56
N GLU A 151 -3.10 -19.18 -14.28
CA GLU A 151 -3.05 -19.65 -15.67
C GLU A 151 -2.63 -18.56 -16.65
N SER A 152 -3.02 -17.30 -16.39
CA SER A 152 -2.66 -16.16 -17.24
C SER A 152 -1.22 -15.71 -17.02
N ARG A 153 -0.57 -15.25 -18.10
CA ARG A 153 0.78 -14.67 -18.05
C ARG A 153 0.81 -13.46 -17.13
N LEU A 154 -0.12 -12.53 -17.32
CA LEU A 154 -0.30 -11.34 -16.49
C LEU A 154 -0.47 -11.71 -15.00
N GLY A 155 -1.27 -12.72 -14.69
CA GLY A 155 -1.50 -13.14 -13.30
C GLY A 155 -0.23 -13.64 -12.61
N ARG A 156 0.57 -14.47 -13.30
CA ARG A 156 1.88 -14.92 -12.78
C ARG A 156 2.83 -13.75 -12.57
N LEU A 157 2.93 -12.87 -13.57
CA LEU A 157 3.80 -11.70 -13.51
C LEU A 157 3.43 -10.80 -12.32
N PHE A 158 2.16 -10.44 -12.22
CA PHE A 158 1.67 -9.59 -11.14
C PHE A 158 1.92 -10.20 -9.75
N ARG A 159 1.64 -11.50 -9.58
CA ARG A 159 1.91 -12.21 -8.33
C ARG A 159 3.37 -12.11 -7.92
N ASP A 160 4.28 -12.33 -8.87
CA ASP A 160 5.71 -12.36 -8.63
C ASP A 160 6.26 -10.94 -8.31
N ILE A 161 5.81 -9.92 -9.06
CA ILE A 161 6.12 -8.50 -8.80
C ILE A 161 5.60 -8.08 -7.43
N ALA A 162 4.35 -8.40 -7.09
CA ALA A 162 3.74 -8.03 -5.81
C ALA A 162 4.50 -8.65 -4.63
N GLY A 163 4.93 -9.91 -4.77
CA GLY A 163 5.77 -10.57 -3.76
C GLY A 163 7.12 -9.88 -3.57
N ARG A 164 7.79 -9.46 -4.65
CA ARG A 164 9.06 -8.72 -4.57
C ARG A 164 8.89 -7.31 -3.98
N ALA A 165 7.85 -6.59 -4.38
CA ALA A 165 7.53 -5.27 -3.85
C ALA A 165 7.20 -5.33 -2.34
N ASN A 166 6.39 -6.30 -1.91
CA ASN A 166 6.10 -6.52 -0.49
C ASN A 166 7.39 -6.80 0.31
N GLN A 167 8.31 -7.61 -0.22
CA GLN A 167 9.62 -7.86 0.41
C GLN A 167 10.47 -6.60 0.52
N GLN A 168 10.52 -5.78 -0.54
CA GLN A 168 11.27 -4.53 -0.53
C GLN A 168 10.75 -3.59 0.57
N VAL A 169 9.43 -3.38 0.64
CA VAL A 169 8.84 -2.52 1.68
C VAL A 169 9.03 -3.14 3.07
N ALA A 170 8.83 -4.46 3.21
CA ALA A 170 9.01 -5.16 4.49
C ALA A 170 10.44 -5.06 5.04
N LYS A 171 11.45 -5.01 4.16
CA LYS A 171 12.84 -4.80 4.55
C LYS A 171 13.04 -3.42 5.19
N GLU A 172 12.47 -2.39 4.60
CA GLU A 172 12.55 -1.00 5.07
C GLU A 172 11.59 -0.69 6.22
N ALA A 173 10.51 -1.47 6.40
CA ALA A 173 9.50 -1.25 7.42
C ALA A 173 10.04 -1.53 8.84
N ASP A 174 9.61 -0.74 9.83
CA ASP A 174 9.90 -1.01 11.23
C ASP A 174 9.09 -2.21 11.73
N ALA A 175 7.84 -2.33 11.25
CA ALA A 175 6.97 -3.45 11.55
C ALA A 175 6.18 -3.96 10.35
N VAL A 176 5.86 -5.25 10.40
CA VAL A 176 5.04 -5.93 9.39
C VAL A 176 3.96 -6.71 10.12
N TYR A 177 2.71 -6.49 9.74
CA TYR A 177 1.55 -7.21 10.25
C TYR A 177 0.86 -7.96 9.10
N LEU A 178 0.44 -9.19 9.35
CA LEU A 178 -0.45 -9.96 8.49
C LEU A 178 -1.85 -9.97 9.09
N ALA A 179 -2.82 -9.36 8.40
CA ALA A 179 -4.21 -9.38 8.81
C ALA A 179 -4.87 -10.71 8.42
N VAL A 180 -5.45 -11.40 9.40
CA VAL A 180 -6.16 -12.67 9.25
C VAL A 180 -7.51 -12.56 9.97
N ALA A 181 -8.61 -12.70 9.23
CA ALA A 181 -9.98 -12.63 9.76
C ALA A 181 -10.26 -11.38 10.65
N GLY A 182 -9.66 -10.24 10.31
CA GLY A 182 -9.78 -8.99 11.06
C GLY A 182 -8.79 -8.82 12.21
N TYR A 183 -7.95 -9.83 12.49
CA TYR A 183 -6.95 -9.79 13.54
C TYR A 183 -5.54 -9.62 12.97
N PRO A 184 -4.68 -8.82 13.62
CA PRO A 184 -3.29 -8.65 13.20
C PRO A 184 -2.42 -9.79 13.76
N LEU A 185 -1.59 -10.39 12.92
CA LEU A 185 -0.46 -11.23 13.29
C LEU A 185 0.83 -10.46 13.04
N GLN A 186 1.63 -10.21 14.07
CA GLN A 186 2.91 -9.52 13.90
C GLN A 186 3.96 -10.45 13.31
N VAL A 187 4.58 -10.03 12.21
CA VAL A 187 5.63 -10.78 11.48
C VAL A 187 7.01 -10.18 11.72
N LYS A 188 7.08 -8.85 11.86
CA LYS A 188 8.29 -8.06 12.15
C LYS A 188 7.93 -6.93 13.11
N GLY A 189 8.84 -6.58 14.02
CA GLY A 189 8.69 -5.50 15.01
C GLY A 189 8.67 -6.03 16.45
N GLY A 190 8.52 -5.12 17.43
CA GLY A 190 8.38 -5.48 18.85
C GLY A 190 9.68 -5.77 19.62
N ALA A 191 10.69 -4.92 19.45
CA ALA A 191 11.83 -4.87 20.39
C ALA A 191 11.60 -3.78 21.44
#